data_AF-A0A4R8T401-F1
#
_entry.id   AF-A0A4R8T401-F1
#
_cell.length_a   1.000
_cell.length_b   1.000
_cell.length_c   1.000
_cell.angle_alpha   90.00
_cell.angle_beta   90.00
_cell.angle_gamma   90.00
#
_symmetry.space_group_name_H-M   'P 1'
#
loop_
_entity.id
_entity.type
_entity.pdbx_description
1 polymer ?
#
loop_
_entity_poly.entity_id
_entity_poly.type
_entity_poly.pdbx_seq_one_letter_code
_entity_poly.pdbx_strand_id
1 'polypeptide(L)'
;MAEAYGLAASVFATIQIADRVIGLCKQYIQGVKEARADLRAILVETSTIKATLETVKSVIDLDAGQSDSLGGLEGPLGPVESCRKAIAELEELLASASRATPSGSKRRKIQATYESLAWPFKREKARGLLEELAMQKSTITLTLTADSFLTNFLITIEHALEHFDTVYVTIDALDESQSRGNLLKVVRDLMTDFRFSKIHLLATSREYLDIEKVMEPISMEVSMKNPFLDDDIRTYTVACINREGRMMSWTQQLRDETVEALVEGAKGMFRWVVCQVDMLKRVRGNGDAIREELRRLPKTLDETYTRIFDQIPKEDAMFVDVALGWMYFCHYLNDGRFLRRDLTLRIEVLANAVQWEVARASARGRNSACDSRLLREACGCLISVTGDDEVVSFAHYTILEFLESRSAPDSPESWRLDNLVPKFEESTLQAVVQVTEEDVREGFEETFIRKSPFRTFAMFCISKSIALVARAGHKLSPQKMAPI
;
A
#
# COMPACT_ATOMS: atom_id res chain seq x y z
N MET A 1 -22.73 18.19 -7.08
CA MET A 1 -24.20 17.96 -7.17
C MET A 1 -24.71 17.90 -8.61
N ALA A 2 -24.55 18.93 -9.46
CA ALA A 2 -25.06 18.90 -10.85
C ALA A 2 -24.47 17.76 -11.72
N GLU A 3 -23.24 17.33 -11.41
CA GLU A 3 -22.48 16.33 -12.19
C GLU A 3 -22.92 14.89 -11.91
N ALA A 4 -23.15 14.52 -10.64
CA ALA A 4 -23.69 13.20 -10.25
C ALA A 4 -25.09 12.93 -10.85
N TYR A 5 -25.93 13.96 -10.99
CA TYR A 5 -27.21 13.84 -11.71
C TYR A 5 -27.03 13.56 -13.21
N GLY A 6 -25.91 14.02 -13.80
CA GLY A 6 -25.57 13.77 -15.20
C GLY A 6 -25.21 12.31 -15.47
N LEU A 7 -24.39 11.69 -14.60
CA LEU A 7 -24.05 10.27 -14.70
C LEU A 7 -25.28 9.38 -14.49
N ALA A 8 -26.07 9.64 -13.45
CA ALA A 8 -27.30 8.87 -13.18
C ALA A 8 -28.27 8.89 -14.37
N ALA A 9 -28.46 10.05 -14.99
CA ALA A 9 -29.28 10.19 -16.20
C ALA A 9 -28.69 9.43 -17.39
N SER A 10 -27.37 9.46 -17.59
CA SER A 10 -26.70 8.74 -18.68
C SER A 10 -26.77 7.22 -18.51
N VAL A 11 -26.55 6.70 -17.30
CA VAL A 11 -26.71 5.28 -16.96
C VAL A 11 -28.14 4.83 -17.23
N PHE A 12 -29.13 5.58 -16.74
CA PHE A 12 -30.54 5.27 -16.95
C PHE A 12 -30.92 5.25 -18.44
N ALA A 13 -30.50 6.26 -19.21
CA ALA A 13 -30.75 6.32 -20.65
C ALA A 13 -30.10 5.12 -21.38
N THR A 14 -28.88 4.74 -21.01
CA THR A 14 -28.17 3.62 -21.62
C THR A 14 -28.85 2.28 -21.34
N ILE A 15 -29.34 2.06 -20.12
CA ILE A 15 -30.13 0.87 -19.75
C ILE A 15 -31.39 0.77 -20.62
N GLN A 16 -32.10 1.89 -20.84
CA GLN A 16 -33.29 1.89 -21.70
C GLN A 16 -33.01 1.51 -23.15
N ILE A 17 -31.91 2.01 -23.72
CA ILE A 17 -31.50 1.65 -25.09
C ILE A 17 -31.14 0.16 -25.14
N ALA A 18 -30.41 -0.33 -24.14
CA ALA A 18 -30.04 -1.75 -24.04
C ALA A 18 -31.28 -2.66 -23.99
N ASP A 19 -32.32 -2.28 -23.25
CA ASP A 19 -33.59 -3.02 -23.20
C ASP A 19 -34.28 -3.12 -24.57
N ARG A 20 -34.25 -2.04 -25.36
CA ARG A 20 -34.81 -2.05 -26.71
C ARG A 20 -34.02 -2.96 -27.65
N VAL A 21 -32.68 -2.90 -27.60
CA VAL A 21 -31.79 -3.80 -28.37
C VAL A 21 -32.02 -5.27 -28.00
N ILE A 22 -32.09 -5.59 -26.70
CA ILE A 22 -32.39 -6.94 -26.19
C ILE A 22 -33.76 -7.41 -26.69
N GLY A 23 -34.76 -6.54 -26.66
CA GLY A 23 -36.11 -6.82 -27.17
C GLY A 23 -36.11 -7.14 -28.66
N LEU A 24 -35.43 -6.33 -29.48
CA LEU A 24 -35.26 -6.58 -30.92
C LEU A 24 -34.58 -7.93 -31.15
N CYS A 25 -33.42 -8.18 -30.54
CA CYS A 25 -32.70 -9.46 -30.67
C CYS A 25 -33.57 -10.67 -30.32
N LYS A 26 -34.35 -10.61 -29.23
CA LYS A 26 -35.27 -11.69 -28.83
C LYS A 26 -36.36 -11.94 -29.87
N GLN A 27 -36.97 -10.88 -30.41
CA GLN A 27 -37.98 -11.01 -31.48
C GLN A 27 -37.40 -11.65 -32.74
N TYR A 28 -36.18 -11.28 -33.13
CA TYR A 28 -35.48 -11.87 -34.27
C TYR A 28 -35.12 -13.34 -34.08
N ILE A 29 -34.64 -13.70 -32.89
CA ILE A 29 -34.25 -15.07 -32.55
C ILE A 29 -35.48 -16.01 -32.53
N GLN A 30 -36.65 -15.55 -32.07
CA GLN A 30 -37.88 -16.35 -32.07
C GLN A 30 -38.46 -16.57 -33.48
N GLY A 31 -38.15 -15.70 -34.45
CA GLY A 31 -38.65 -15.78 -35.82
C GLY A 31 -37.86 -16.68 -36.77
N VAL A 32 -36.66 -17.14 -36.40
CA VAL A 32 -35.74 -17.88 -37.30
C VAL A 32 -35.13 -19.07 -36.57
N LYS A 33 -35.40 -20.29 -37.04
CA LYS A 33 -34.90 -21.55 -36.42
C LYS A 33 -33.37 -21.68 -36.43
N GLU A 34 -32.67 -21.00 -37.36
CA GLU A 34 -31.21 -20.85 -37.35
C GLU A 34 -30.84 -19.41 -36.96
N ALA A 35 -30.90 -19.11 -35.67
CA ALA A 35 -30.41 -17.83 -35.16
C ALA A 35 -28.89 -17.73 -35.39
N ARG A 36 -28.46 -16.83 -36.29
CA ARG A 36 -27.05 -16.55 -36.58
C ARG A 36 -26.32 -16.20 -35.28
N ALA A 37 -25.15 -16.80 -35.06
CA ALA A 37 -24.33 -16.62 -33.86
C ALA A 37 -24.10 -15.14 -33.49
N ASP A 38 -24.04 -14.25 -34.48
CA ASP A 38 -23.86 -12.81 -34.29
C ASP A 38 -25.00 -12.15 -33.48
N LEU A 39 -26.27 -12.52 -33.74
CA LEU A 39 -27.41 -11.95 -32.99
C LEU A 39 -27.43 -12.44 -31.54
N ARG A 40 -26.95 -13.66 -31.31
CA ARG A 40 -26.76 -14.19 -29.95
C ARG A 40 -25.61 -13.47 -29.24
N ALA A 41 -24.51 -13.18 -29.93
CA ALA A 41 -23.39 -12.41 -29.38
C ALA A 41 -23.84 -10.98 -28.99
N ILE A 42 -24.59 -10.30 -29.87
CA ILE A 42 -25.16 -8.98 -29.55
C ILE A 42 -26.07 -9.07 -28.33
N LEU A 43 -26.98 -10.04 -28.29
CA LEU A 43 -27.87 -10.24 -27.15
C LEU A 43 -27.09 -10.44 -25.85
N VAL A 44 -26.07 -11.29 -25.85
CA VAL A 44 -25.25 -11.59 -24.67
C VAL A 44 -24.49 -10.35 -24.21
N GLU A 45 -23.72 -9.70 -25.09
CA GLU A 45 -22.91 -8.54 -24.71
C GLU A 45 -23.76 -7.38 -24.22
N THR A 46 -24.84 -7.03 -24.94
CA THR A 46 -25.78 -5.97 -24.51
C THR A 46 -26.44 -6.31 -23.17
N SER A 47 -26.78 -7.58 -22.92
CA SER A 47 -27.34 -8.00 -21.62
C SER A 47 -26.31 -7.88 -20.49
N THR A 48 -25.05 -8.24 -20.75
CA THR A 48 -24.00 -8.12 -19.73
C THR A 48 -23.68 -6.67 -19.40
N ILE A 49 -23.68 -5.78 -20.39
CA ILE A 49 -23.48 -4.34 -20.16
C ILE A 49 -24.65 -3.73 -19.41
N LYS A 50 -25.88 -4.12 -19.75
CA LYS A 50 -27.06 -3.72 -18.98
C LYS A 50 -26.89 -4.10 -17.51
N ALA A 51 -26.52 -5.35 -17.22
CA ALA A 51 -26.31 -5.82 -15.85
C ALA A 51 -25.20 -5.01 -15.13
N THR A 52 -24.07 -4.73 -15.78
CA THR A 52 -23.02 -3.90 -15.18
C THR A 52 -23.49 -2.46 -14.91
N LEU A 53 -24.31 -1.88 -15.79
CA LEU A 53 -24.86 -0.53 -15.59
C LEU A 53 -25.95 -0.50 -14.51
N GLU A 54 -26.71 -1.58 -14.33
CA GLU A 54 -27.62 -1.74 -13.19
C GLU A 54 -26.86 -1.78 -11.86
N THR A 55 -25.67 -2.41 -11.83
CA THR A 55 -24.78 -2.35 -10.67
C THR A 55 -24.30 -0.91 -10.42
N VAL A 56 -23.85 -0.18 -11.45
CA VAL A 56 -23.47 1.24 -11.34
C VAL A 56 -24.64 2.05 -10.77
N LYS A 57 -25.86 1.83 -11.27
CA LYS A 57 -27.05 2.52 -10.79
C LYS A 57 -27.32 2.24 -9.31
N SER A 58 -27.20 0.98 -8.87
CA SER A 58 -27.39 0.62 -7.47
C SER A 58 -26.37 1.30 -6.56
N VAL A 59 -25.11 1.46 -7.02
CA VAL A 59 -24.07 2.18 -6.28
C VAL A 59 -24.42 3.67 -6.17
N ILE A 60 -24.87 4.30 -7.26
CA ILE A 60 -25.31 5.71 -7.26
C ILE A 60 -26.50 5.92 -6.31
N ASP A 61 -27.48 5.02 -6.33
CA ASP A 61 -28.69 5.10 -5.52
C ASP A 61 -28.38 4.93 -4.00
N LEU A 62 -27.39 4.11 -3.65
CA LEU A 62 -26.94 3.89 -2.26
C LEU A 62 -26.13 5.06 -1.70
N ASP A 63 -25.41 5.78 -2.56
CA ASP A 63 -24.45 6.83 -2.18
C ASP A 63 -25.06 8.25 -2.17
N ALA A 64 -26.37 8.38 -2.45
CA ALA A 64 -27.08 9.66 -2.57
C ALA A 64 -26.37 10.72 -3.47
N GLY A 65 -25.51 10.27 -4.40
CA GLY A 65 -24.78 11.10 -5.35
C GLY A 65 -23.64 11.95 -4.76
N GLN A 66 -22.99 11.51 -3.67
CA GLN A 66 -21.91 12.28 -3.01
C GLN A 66 -20.48 11.84 -3.34
N SER A 67 -20.26 10.73 -4.06
CA SER A 67 -18.90 10.25 -4.31
C SER A 67 -18.19 10.90 -5.51
N ASP A 68 -16.97 11.38 -5.25
CA ASP A 68 -15.94 11.72 -6.25
C ASP A 68 -15.38 10.46 -6.97
N SER A 69 -15.73 9.25 -6.51
CA SER A 69 -15.12 7.99 -6.96
C SER A 69 -15.62 7.49 -8.31
N LEU A 70 -16.80 7.91 -8.75
CA LEU A 70 -17.32 7.60 -10.09
C LEU A 70 -16.82 8.56 -11.18
N GLY A 71 -15.95 9.53 -10.85
CA GLY A 71 -15.45 10.52 -11.80
C GLY A 71 -14.75 9.91 -13.03
N GLY A 72 -14.18 8.70 -12.91
CA GLY A 72 -13.60 7.96 -14.04
C GLY A 72 -14.63 7.37 -15.03
N LEU A 73 -15.90 7.29 -14.64
CA LEU A 73 -17.01 6.84 -15.50
C LEU A 73 -17.70 8.00 -16.23
N GLU A 74 -17.42 9.24 -15.83
CA GLU A 74 -18.07 10.46 -16.29
C GLU A 74 -17.41 11.09 -17.52
N GLY A 75 -18.14 12.04 -18.12
CA GLY A 75 -17.64 12.89 -19.20
C GLY A 75 -18.10 12.49 -20.61
N PRO A 76 -17.99 13.39 -21.60
CA PRO A 76 -18.45 13.18 -22.98
C PRO A 76 -17.69 12.08 -23.76
N LEU A 77 -16.57 11.62 -23.20
CA LEU A 77 -15.73 10.51 -23.68
C LEU A 77 -15.62 9.38 -22.63
N GLY A 78 -16.42 9.43 -21.56
CA GLY A 78 -16.40 8.46 -20.48
C GLY A 78 -16.94 7.08 -20.91
N PRO A 79 -16.59 5.99 -20.19
CA PRO A 79 -17.00 4.63 -20.53
C PRO A 79 -18.51 4.44 -20.67
N VAL A 80 -19.32 5.10 -19.84
CA VAL A 80 -20.80 5.01 -19.89
C VAL A 80 -21.35 5.68 -21.14
N GLU A 81 -20.81 6.83 -21.52
CA GLU A 81 -21.23 7.56 -22.73
C GLU A 81 -20.81 6.83 -24.01
N SER A 82 -19.63 6.18 -24.00
CA SER A 82 -19.18 5.30 -25.08
C SER A 82 -20.10 4.07 -25.22
N CYS A 83 -20.50 3.44 -24.11
CA CYS A 83 -21.53 2.39 -24.11
C CYS A 83 -22.85 2.89 -24.71
N ARG A 84 -23.31 4.09 -24.32
CA ARG A 84 -24.54 4.69 -24.84
C ARG A 84 -24.52 4.84 -26.36
N LYS A 85 -23.43 5.40 -26.90
CA LYS A 85 -23.24 5.59 -28.35
C LYS A 85 -23.21 4.24 -29.08
N ALA A 86 -22.41 3.29 -28.59
CA ALA A 86 -22.28 1.99 -29.23
C ALA A 86 -23.59 1.18 -29.21
N ILE A 87 -24.36 1.19 -28.11
CA ILE A 87 -25.67 0.52 -28.04
C ILE A 87 -26.70 1.23 -28.92
N ALA A 88 -26.68 2.56 -29.02
CA ALA A 88 -27.57 3.30 -29.92
C ALA A 88 -27.28 2.99 -31.40
N GLU A 89 -26.01 2.89 -31.78
CA GLU A 89 -25.61 2.47 -33.13
C GLU A 89 -26.01 1.02 -33.42
N LEU A 90 -25.92 0.12 -32.43
CA LEU A 90 -26.46 -1.24 -32.55
C LEU A 90 -27.98 -1.25 -32.74
N GLU A 91 -28.71 -0.40 -31.99
CA GLU A 91 -30.15 -0.23 -32.13
C GLU A 91 -30.51 0.20 -33.56
N GLU A 92 -29.80 1.19 -34.13
CA GLU A 92 -30.03 1.66 -35.49
C GLU A 92 -29.71 0.59 -36.54
N LEU A 93 -28.63 -0.16 -36.36
CA LEU A 93 -28.25 -1.28 -37.22
C LEU A 93 -29.32 -2.39 -37.23
N LEU A 94 -29.91 -2.69 -36.08
CA LEU A 94 -30.99 -3.67 -35.94
C LEU A 94 -32.34 -3.14 -36.45
N ALA A 95 -32.69 -1.89 -36.13
CA ALA A 95 -33.95 -1.27 -36.56
C ALA A 95 -34.00 -1.05 -38.08
N SER A 96 -32.86 -0.71 -38.71
CA SER A 96 -32.74 -0.64 -40.17
C SER A 96 -32.85 -2.01 -40.85
N ALA A 97 -32.56 -3.10 -40.13
CA ALA A 97 -32.83 -4.46 -40.60
C ALA A 97 -34.32 -4.84 -40.46
N SER A 98 -35.05 -4.24 -39.51
CA SER A 98 -36.48 -4.53 -39.26
C SER A 98 -37.44 -3.86 -40.24
N ARG A 99 -37.12 -2.63 -40.64
CA ARG A 99 -37.98 -1.79 -41.51
C ARG A 99 -38.06 -2.27 -42.97
N ALA A 100 -37.27 -3.27 -43.36
CA ALA A 100 -37.29 -3.86 -44.70
C ALA A 100 -38.39 -4.93 -44.91
N THR A 101 -39.34 -5.09 -43.99
CA THR A 101 -40.40 -6.10 -44.08
C THR A 101 -41.71 -5.48 -44.60
N PRO A 102 -42.24 -5.90 -45.77
CA PRO A 102 -43.54 -5.43 -46.22
C PRO A 102 -44.67 -6.18 -45.50
N SER A 103 -45.64 -5.41 -45.01
CA SER A 103 -46.91 -5.89 -44.49
C SER A 103 -47.73 -6.54 -45.62
N GLY A 104 -47.96 -7.84 -45.54
CA GLY A 104 -48.81 -8.54 -46.50
C GLY A 104 -48.70 -10.06 -46.44
N SER A 105 -49.86 -10.71 -46.29
CA SER A 105 -50.08 -12.17 -46.27
C SER A 105 -49.30 -12.93 -47.36
N LYS A 106 -48.12 -13.48 -47.02
CA LYS A 106 -47.46 -14.66 -47.64
C LYS A 106 -46.26 -15.09 -46.78
N ARG A 107 -46.56 -15.47 -45.53
CA ARG A 107 -45.64 -15.87 -44.45
C ARG A 107 -44.72 -17.08 -44.74
N ARG A 108 -44.80 -17.73 -45.91
CA ARG A 108 -44.12 -19.01 -46.17
C ARG A 108 -43.09 -18.98 -47.31
N LYS A 109 -42.92 -17.84 -48.01
CA LYS A 109 -41.93 -17.67 -49.09
C LYS A 109 -40.80 -16.67 -48.77
N ILE A 110 -40.79 -16.10 -47.56
CA ILE A 110 -39.85 -15.05 -47.13
C ILE A 110 -38.62 -15.62 -46.38
N GLN A 111 -38.57 -16.94 -46.15
CA GLN A 111 -37.40 -17.61 -45.55
C GLN A 111 -36.11 -17.39 -46.38
N ALA A 112 -36.22 -17.10 -47.68
CA ALA A 112 -35.10 -17.02 -48.63
C ALA A 112 -34.67 -15.58 -49.03
N THR A 113 -35.24 -14.52 -48.45
CA THR A 113 -34.90 -13.11 -48.79
C THR A 113 -34.38 -12.32 -47.60
N TYR A 114 -33.65 -12.97 -46.69
CA TYR A 114 -32.85 -12.29 -45.65
C TYR A 114 -31.34 -12.55 -45.79
N GLU A 115 -30.93 -13.30 -46.82
CA GLU A 115 -29.51 -13.60 -47.12
C GLU A 115 -28.87 -12.62 -48.11
N SER A 116 -29.62 -11.69 -48.67
CA SER A 116 -29.16 -10.78 -49.72
C SER A 116 -29.82 -9.43 -49.44
N LEU A 117 -29.17 -8.43 -48.82
CA LEU A 117 -28.00 -7.76 -49.39
C LEU A 117 -27.19 -6.87 -48.40
N ALA A 118 -27.41 -6.89 -47.09
CA ALA A 118 -26.70 -5.95 -46.19
C ALA A 118 -26.11 -6.53 -44.90
N TRP A 119 -26.54 -7.71 -44.45
CA TRP A 119 -26.06 -8.26 -43.17
C TRP A 119 -24.55 -8.57 -43.12
N PRO A 120 -23.92 -9.14 -44.17
CA PRO A 120 -22.48 -9.40 -44.16
C PRO A 120 -21.66 -8.11 -43.98
N PHE A 121 -22.10 -7.00 -44.58
CA PHE A 121 -21.46 -5.68 -44.44
C PHE A 121 -21.77 -5.01 -43.10
N LYS A 122 -22.98 -5.21 -42.56
CA LYS A 122 -23.36 -4.75 -41.21
C LYS A 122 -22.69 -5.56 -40.09
N ARG A 123 -22.25 -6.79 -40.38
CA ARG A 123 -21.60 -7.70 -39.42
C ARG A 123 -20.27 -7.16 -38.94
N GLU A 124 -19.47 -6.61 -39.84
CA GLU A 124 -18.17 -6.03 -39.48
C GLU A 124 -18.34 -4.83 -38.56
N LYS A 125 -19.30 -3.94 -38.88
CA LYS A 125 -19.67 -2.81 -38.01
C LYS A 125 -20.21 -3.28 -36.65
N ALA A 126 -21.10 -4.28 -36.63
CA ALA A 126 -21.62 -4.85 -35.38
C ALA A 126 -20.51 -5.48 -34.53
N ARG A 127 -19.53 -6.16 -35.14
CA ARG A 127 -18.41 -6.76 -34.43
C ARG A 127 -17.51 -5.69 -33.79
N GLY A 128 -17.19 -4.62 -34.51
CA GLY A 128 -16.42 -3.50 -33.96
C GLY A 128 -17.12 -2.84 -32.76
N LEU A 129 -18.45 -2.66 -32.84
CA LEU A 129 -19.25 -2.16 -31.73
C LEU A 129 -19.24 -3.12 -30.53
N LEU A 130 -19.26 -4.44 -30.75
CA LEU A 130 -19.17 -5.42 -29.65
C LEU A 130 -17.79 -5.45 -29.00
N GLU A 131 -16.71 -5.29 -29.76
CA GLU A 131 -15.35 -5.18 -29.23
C GLU A 131 -15.19 -3.92 -28.37
N GLU A 132 -15.73 -2.79 -28.83
CA GLU A 132 -15.78 -1.55 -28.04
C GLU A 132 -16.59 -1.73 -26.76
N LEU A 133 -17.78 -2.33 -26.86
CA LEU A 133 -18.63 -2.64 -25.71
C LEU A 133 -17.96 -3.56 -24.68
N ALA A 134 -17.24 -4.59 -25.12
CA ALA A 134 -16.48 -5.48 -24.25
C ALA A 134 -15.31 -4.76 -23.55
N MET A 135 -14.62 -3.87 -24.27
CA MET A 135 -13.57 -3.03 -23.71
C MET A 135 -14.13 -2.08 -22.65
N GLN A 136 -15.21 -1.34 -22.95
CA GLN A 136 -15.82 -0.42 -21.99
C GLN A 136 -16.38 -1.16 -20.76
N LYS A 137 -16.99 -2.33 -20.95
CA LYS A 137 -17.42 -3.20 -19.84
C LYS A 137 -16.25 -3.57 -18.93
N SER A 138 -15.09 -3.90 -19.49
CA SER A 138 -13.90 -4.24 -18.71
C SER A 138 -13.42 -3.04 -17.90
N THR A 139 -13.41 -1.84 -18.49
CA THR A 139 -13.08 -0.58 -17.80
C THR A 139 -14.05 -0.29 -16.67
N ILE A 140 -15.37 -0.35 -16.93
CA ILE A 140 -16.41 -0.11 -15.92
C ILE A 140 -16.29 -1.11 -14.78
N THR A 141 -16.08 -2.39 -15.10
CA THR A 141 -15.93 -3.44 -14.08
C THR A 141 -14.69 -3.19 -13.23
N LEU A 142 -13.56 -2.81 -13.83
CA LEU A 142 -12.33 -2.51 -13.10
C LEU A 142 -12.53 -1.33 -12.13
N THR A 143 -13.17 -0.25 -12.58
CA THR A 143 -13.53 0.89 -11.74
C THR A 143 -14.46 0.48 -10.59
N LEU A 144 -15.49 -0.32 -10.88
CA LEU A 144 -16.40 -0.83 -9.84
C LEU A 144 -15.71 -1.75 -8.83
N THR A 145 -14.79 -2.61 -9.27
CA THR A 145 -14.06 -3.52 -8.37
C THR A 145 -13.07 -2.79 -7.47
N ALA A 146 -12.47 -1.71 -7.94
CA ALA A 146 -11.59 -0.87 -7.13
C ALA A 146 -12.35 -0.22 -5.96
N ASP A 147 -13.60 0.21 -6.19
CA ASP A 147 -14.43 0.86 -5.18
C ASP A 147 -15.22 -0.12 -4.29
N SER A 148 -15.52 -1.33 -4.79
CA SER A 148 -16.24 -2.39 -4.08
C SER A 148 -15.60 -2.78 -2.74
N PHE A 149 -14.27 -2.65 -2.59
CA PHE A 149 -13.57 -3.07 -1.37
C PHE A 149 -13.99 -2.26 -0.13
N LEU A 150 -14.01 -0.92 -0.21
CA LEU A 150 -14.38 -0.07 0.92
C LEU A 150 -15.86 -0.26 1.29
N THR A 151 -16.73 -0.35 0.29
CA THR A 151 -18.16 -0.59 0.51
C THR A 151 -18.40 -1.95 1.17
N ASN A 152 -17.76 -3.02 0.68
CA ASN A 152 -17.87 -4.34 1.29
C ASN A 152 -17.30 -4.36 2.71
N PHE A 153 -16.22 -3.61 2.97
CA PHE A 153 -15.65 -3.49 4.31
C PHE A 153 -16.64 -2.82 5.28
N LEU A 154 -17.25 -1.70 4.90
CA LEU A 154 -18.25 -1.01 5.71
C LEU A 154 -19.49 -1.89 5.96
N ILE A 155 -19.98 -2.61 4.95
CA ILE A 155 -21.08 -3.57 5.10
C ILE A 155 -20.69 -4.68 6.08
N THR A 156 -19.46 -5.17 6.03
CA THR A 156 -18.97 -6.21 6.94
C THR A 156 -18.93 -5.72 8.38
N ILE A 157 -18.46 -4.48 8.59
CA ILE A 157 -18.50 -3.84 9.92
C ILE A 157 -19.94 -3.72 10.41
N GLU A 158 -20.87 -3.24 9.58
CA GLU A 158 -22.28 -3.10 9.95
C GLU A 158 -22.87 -4.41 10.48
N HIS A 159 -22.68 -5.52 9.76
CA HIS A 159 -23.13 -6.84 10.20
C HIS A 159 -22.43 -7.28 11.50
N ALA A 160 -21.14 -7.01 11.66
CA ALA A 160 -20.42 -7.33 12.89
C ALA A 160 -20.99 -6.56 14.09
N LEU A 161 -21.40 -5.29 13.91
CA LEU A 161 -21.98 -4.45 14.95
C LEU A 161 -23.36 -4.93 15.43
N GLU A 162 -24.06 -5.79 14.69
CA GLU A 162 -25.34 -6.37 15.15
C GLU A 162 -25.16 -7.20 16.43
N HIS A 163 -23.97 -7.75 16.64
CA HIS A 163 -23.67 -8.65 17.76
C HIS A 163 -23.16 -7.94 19.02
N PHE A 164 -22.95 -6.62 18.96
CA PHE A 164 -22.41 -5.83 20.07
C PHE A 164 -23.33 -4.65 20.39
N ASP A 165 -23.38 -4.25 21.65
CA ASP A 165 -24.08 -3.02 22.06
C ASP A 165 -23.19 -1.78 21.88
N THR A 166 -21.89 -1.95 22.04
CA THR A 166 -20.89 -0.89 21.98
C THR A 166 -19.55 -1.47 21.54
N VAL A 167 -18.84 -0.78 20.66
CA VAL A 167 -17.54 -1.20 20.10
C VAL A 167 -16.55 -0.06 20.21
N TYR A 168 -15.35 -0.35 20.73
CA TYR A 168 -14.26 0.62 20.78
C TYR A 168 -13.23 0.29 19.71
N VAL A 169 -12.94 1.26 18.85
CA VAL A 169 -11.93 1.15 17.78
C VAL A 169 -10.78 2.07 18.14
N THR A 170 -9.57 1.53 18.19
CA THR A 170 -8.36 2.30 18.43
C THR A 170 -7.48 2.22 17.19
N ILE A 171 -7.11 3.37 16.62
CA ILE A 171 -6.20 3.47 15.48
C ILE A 171 -4.92 4.12 15.96
N ASP A 172 -3.85 3.34 16.04
CA ASP A 172 -2.54 3.86 16.38
C ASP A 172 -1.82 4.37 15.13
N ALA A 173 -1.13 5.51 15.25
CA ALA A 173 -0.30 6.13 14.21
C ALA A 173 -1.00 6.25 12.84
N LEU A 174 -2.14 6.93 12.79
CA LEU A 174 -2.94 7.12 11.58
C LEU A 174 -2.14 7.71 10.39
N ASP A 175 -1.14 8.54 10.67
CA ASP A 175 -0.26 9.14 9.68
C ASP A 175 0.69 8.15 8.99
N GLU A 176 0.96 6.99 9.61
CA GLU A 176 1.81 5.92 9.07
C GLU A 176 1.07 4.99 8.10
N SER A 177 -0.24 5.19 7.89
CA SER A 177 -1.03 4.37 6.97
C SER A 177 -0.69 4.66 5.50
N GLN A 178 -0.26 3.65 4.73
CA GLN A 178 -0.02 3.76 3.28
C GLN A 178 -1.24 4.24 2.48
N SER A 179 -2.42 3.74 2.83
CA SER A 179 -3.70 4.12 2.20
C SER A 179 -4.42 5.19 3.02
N ARG A 180 -3.68 6.15 3.59
CA ARG A 180 -4.20 7.19 4.51
C ARG A 180 -5.48 7.84 3.99
N GLY A 181 -5.53 8.23 2.72
CA GLY A 181 -6.72 8.84 2.14
C GLY A 181 -7.97 7.95 2.18
N ASN A 182 -7.82 6.64 1.95
CA ASN A 182 -8.94 5.70 2.04
C ASN A 182 -9.31 5.42 3.51
N LEU A 183 -8.32 5.29 4.39
CA LEU A 183 -8.55 5.11 5.82
C LEU A 183 -9.28 6.30 6.44
N LEU A 184 -8.90 7.53 6.08
CA LEU A 184 -9.57 8.75 6.52
C LEU A 184 -11.04 8.80 6.05
N LYS A 185 -11.33 8.35 4.81
CA LYS A 185 -12.72 8.22 4.34
C LYS A 185 -13.52 7.24 5.19
N VAL A 186 -12.96 6.05 5.44
CA VAL A 186 -13.60 5.04 6.30
C VAL A 186 -13.83 5.59 7.70
N VAL A 187 -12.83 6.20 8.33
CA VAL A 187 -12.94 6.79 9.67
C VAL A 187 -14.06 7.83 9.72
N ARG A 188 -14.12 8.73 8.74
CA ARG A 188 -15.21 9.70 8.61
C ARG A 188 -16.56 8.99 8.52
N ASP A 189 -16.70 8.02 7.63
CA ASP A 189 -17.97 7.33 7.39
C ASP A 189 -18.44 6.57 8.66
N LEU A 190 -17.51 5.91 9.38
CA LEU A 190 -17.78 5.26 10.67
C LEU A 190 -18.27 6.23 11.76
N MET A 191 -17.85 7.49 11.73
CA MET A 191 -18.25 8.48 12.73
C MET A 191 -19.49 9.30 12.34
N THR A 192 -19.81 9.40 11.04
CA THR A 192 -20.93 10.22 10.55
C THR A 192 -22.20 9.44 10.22
N ASP A 193 -22.08 8.16 9.85
CA ASP A 193 -23.22 7.35 9.46
C ASP A 193 -23.90 6.72 10.69
N PHE A 194 -25.24 6.85 10.77
CA PHE A 194 -26.05 6.35 11.88
C PHE A 194 -25.92 4.83 12.09
N ARG A 195 -25.62 4.08 11.02
CA ARG A 195 -25.41 2.63 11.07
C ARG A 195 -24.27 2.22 12.00
N PHE A 196 -23.30 3.12 12.19
CA PHE A 196 -22.11 2.88 13.01
C PHE A 196 -22.16 3.59 14.37
N SER A 197 -23.35 4.01 14.81
CA SER A 197 -23.57 4.73 16.09
C SER A 197 -23.11 4.01 17.36
N LYS A 198 -22.80 2.70 17.27
CA LYS A 198 -22.24 1.90 18.37
C LYS A 198 -20.71 2.02 18.51
N ILE A 199 -20.04 2.67 17.57
CA ILE A 199 -18.58 2.80 17.54
C ILE A 199 -18.12 4.01 18.35
N HIS A 200 -17.10 3.80 19.19
CA HIS A 200 -16.30 4.84 19.81
C HIS A 200 -14.88 4.76 19.26
N LEU A 201 -14.39 5.86 18.71
CA LEU A 201 -13.08 5.92 18.09
C LEU A 201 -12.07 6.65 18.99
N LEU A 202 -10.88 6.07 19.12
CA LEU A 202 -9.67 6.75 19.55
C LEU A 202 -8.64 6.61 18.43
N ALA A 203 -8.08 7.72 17.95
CA ALA A 203 -7.03 7.69 16.95
C ALA A 203 -5.84 8.53 17.42
N THR A 204 -4.62 8.05 17.18
CA THR A 204 -3.39 8.81 17.42
C THR A 204 -2.78 9.21 16.08
N SER A 205 -2.23 10.42 16.01
CA SER A 205 -1.51 10.87 14.82
C SER A 205 -0.62 12.07 15.13
N ARG A 206 0.37 12.32 14.27
CA ARG A 206 1.02 13.63 14.17
C ARG A 206 0.10 14.68 13.54
N GLU A 207 0.42 15.95 13.76
CA GLU A 207 -0.26 17.09 13.17
C GLU A 207 0.01 17.17 11.65
N TYR A 208 -0.92 16.64 10.86
CA TYR A 208 -0.94 16.77 9.39
C TYR A 208 -2.26 17.38 8.93
N LEU A 209 -2.16 18.36 8.02
CA LEU A 209 -3.30 19.16 7.57
C LEU A 209 -4.42 18.32 6.93
N ASP A 210 -4.10 17.23 6.21
CA ASP A 210 -5.09 16.36 5.60
C ASP A 210 -5.84 15.50 6.63
N ILE A 211 -5.18 15.13 7.73
CA ILE A 211 -5.79 14.42 8.85
C ILE A 211 -6.68 15.38 9.65
N GLU A 212 -6.17 16.55 10.03
CA GLU A 212 -6.92 17.58 10.77
C GLU A 212 -8.24 17.93 10.08
N LYS A 213 -8.19 18.18 8.76
CA LYS A 213 -9.38 18.50 7.95
C LYS A 213 -10.49 17.47 8.07
N VAL A 214 -10.15 16.19 8.23
CA VAL A 214 -11.13 15.09 8.31
C VAL A 214 -11.57 14.83 9.74
N MET A 215 -10.64 14.95 10.71
CA MET A 215 -10.87 14.60 12.10
C MET A 215 -11.56 15.72 12.89
N GLU A 216 -11.26 16.99 12.63
CA GLU A 216 -11.81 18.15 13.37
C GLU A 216 -13.36 18.16 13.46
N PRO A 217 -14.13 17.82 12.40
CA PRO A 217 -15.59 17.81 12.48
C PRO A 217 -16.17 16.61 13.24
N ILE A 218 -15.40 15.54 13.43
CA ILE A 218 -15.90 14.23 13.90
C ILE A 218 -15.27 13.77 15.22
N SER A 219 -14.29 14.49 15.74
CA SER A 219 -13.53 14.10 16.93
C SER A 219 -13.22 15.27 17.86
N MET A 220 -12.70 14.94 19.04
CA MET A 220 -12.14 15.90 19.98
C MET A 220 -10.63 15.70 20.01
N GLU A 221 -9.88 16.78 19.79
CA GLU A 221 -8.42 16.75 19.88
C GLU A 221 -7.98 16.55 21.34
N VAL A 222 -7.06 15.61 21.55
CA VAL A 222 -6.35 15.43 22.82
C VAL A 222 -4.87 15.60 22.55
N SER A 223 -4.36 16.81 22.80
CA SER A 223 -2.95 17.12 22.55
C SER A 223 -2.05 16.41 23.54
N MET A 224 -1.02 15.73 23.02
CA MET A 224 0.08 15.21 23.84
C MET A 224 1.00 16.32 24.37
N LYS A 225 0.94 17.52 23.78
CA LYS A 225 1.67 18.68 24.28
C LYS A 225 0.90 19.32 25.42
N ASN A 226 1.28 18.95 26.65
CA ASN A 226 0.60 19.39 27.85
C ASN A 226 1.61 19.86 28.93
N PRO A 227 1.19 20.64 29.94
CA PRO A 227 2.09 21.18 30.98
C PRO A 227 2.79 20.13 31.85
N PHE A 228 2.32 18.88 31.86
CA PHE A 228 2.90 17.79 32.65
C PHE A 228 3.97 16.99 31.89
N LEU A 229 4.11 17.22 30.58
CA LEU A 229 5.00 16.44 29.71
C LEU A 229 6.47 16.49 30.16
N ASP A 230 6.95 17.67 30.62
CA ASP A 230 8.33 17.81 31.07
C ASP A 230 8.59 17.04 32.38
N ASP A 231 7.59 16.93 33.26
CA ASP A 231 7.68 16.13 34.49
C ASP A 231 7.67 14.62 34.19
N ASP A 232 6.91 14.20 33.18
CA ASP A 232 6.93 12.82 32.68
C ASP A 232 8.29 12.49 32.04
N ILE A 233 8.84 13.40 31.23
CA ILE A 233 10.18 13.27 30.65
C ILE A 233 11.23 13.21 31.75
N ARG A 234 11.12 14.03 32.80
CA ARG A 234 12.02 14.00 33.95
C ARG A 234 11.98 12.64 34.66
N THR A 235 10.77 12.16 34.96
CA THR A 235 10.57 10.85 35.60
C THR A 235 11.17 9.73 34.76
N TYR A 236 10.92 9.77 33.45
CA TYR A 236 11.49 8.84 32.49
C TYR A 236 13.02 8.91 32.43
N THR A 237 13.59 10.12 32.37
CA THR A 237 15.04 10.37 32.30
C THR A 237 15.75 9.82 33.54
N VAL A 238 15.21 10.07 34.72
CA VAL A 238 15.71 9.52 35.98
C VAL A 238 15.68 7.99 35.95
N ALA A 239 14.59 7.38 35.46
CA ALA A 239 14.50 5.94 35.31
C ALA A 239 15.53 5.37 34.32
N CYS A 240 15.78 6.05 33.20
CA CYS A 240 16.82 5.68 32.22
C CYS A 240 18.22 5.71 32.83
N ILE A 241 18.57 6.80 33.52
CA ILE A 241 19.87 6.96 34.21
C ILE A 241 20.05 5.88 35.27
N ASN A 242 18.99 5.59 36.05
CA ASN A 242 19.05 4.61 37.13
C ASN A 242 19.20 3.15 36.65
N ARG A 243 18.74 2.85 35.43
CA ARG A 243 18.92 1.53 34.82
C ARG A 243 20.33 1.31 34.29
N GLU A 244 21.07 2.38 34.02
CA GLU A 244 22.42 2.30 33.46
C GLU A 244 23.48 2.30 34.56
N GLY A 245 24.12 1.15 34.76
CA GLY A 245 25.07 0.93 35.86
C GLY A 245 26.23 1.92 35.85
N ARG A 246 26.72 2.33 34.68
CA ARG A 246 27.78 3.33 34.56
C ARG A 246 27.30 4.72 35.01
N MET A 247 26.09 5.11 34.65
CA MET A 247 25.54 6.41 35.05
C MET A 247 25.17 6.46 36.53
N MET A 248 24.73 5.32 37.08
CA MET A 248 24.52 5.18 38.53
C MET A 248 25.81 5.34 39.35
N SER A 249 26.98 5.04 38.76
CA SER A 249 28.26 5.28 39.42
C SER A 249 28.68 6.77 39.49
N TRP A 250 27.98 7.66 38.78
CA TRP A 250 28.28 9.09 38.79
C TRP A 250 27.97 9.74 40.15
N THR A 251 28.48 10.95 40.39
CA THR A 251 28.09 11.72 41.56
C THR A 251 26.63 12.15 41.44
N GLN A 252 25.94 12.33 42.57
CA GLN A 252 24.56 12.84 42.59
C GLN A 252 24.45 14.15 41.79
N GLN A 253 25.38 15.07 42.01
CA GLN A 253 25.46 16.33 41.28
C GLN A 253 25.50 16.14 39.76
N LEU A 254 26.34 15.23 39.24
CA LEU A 254 26.45 15.02 37.80
C LEU A 254 25.18 14.38 37.22
N ARG A 255 24.51 13.49 37.97
CA ARG A 255 23.22 12.94 37.56
C ARG A 255 22.15 14.04 37.50
N ASP A 256 22.08 14.89 38.52
CA ASP A 256 21.10 15.98 38.56
C ASP A 256 21.35 16.96 37.39
N GLU A 257 22.61 17.36 37.16
CA GLU A 257 23.02 18.17 35.99
C GLU A 257 22.61 17.52 34.66
N THR A 258 22.77 16.19 34.55
CA THR A 258 22.37 15.43 33.35
C THR A 258 20.85 15.43 33.17
N VAL A 259 20.09 15.18 34.24
CA VAL A 259 18.62 15.17 34.19
C VAL A 259 18.11 16.54 33.73
N GLU A 260 18.59 17.63 34.32
CA GLU A 260 18.16 18.98 33.93
C GLU A 260 18.45 19.26 32.45
N ALA A 261 19.68 18.99 32.01
CA ALA A 261 20.09 19.23 30.62
C ALA A 261 19.26 18.41 29.62
N LEU A 262 18.93 17.16 29.95
CA LEU A 262 18.14 16.29 29.08
C LEU A 262 16.65 16.67 29.07
N VAL A 263 16.07 17.05 30.20
CA VAL A 263 14.68 17.52 30.27
C VAL A 263 14.52 18.82 29.48
N GLU A 264 15.41 19.79 29.67
CA GLU A 264 15.40 21.05 28.92
C GLU A 264 15.61 20.84 27.41
N GLY A 265 16.49 19.91 27.03
CA GLY A 265 16.79 19.59 25.64
C GLY A 265 15.71 18.79 24.92
N ALA A 266 14.94 17.97 25.64
CA ALA A 266 14.00 17.01 25.05
C ALA A 266 12.86 17.67 24.28
N LYS A 267 12.34 18.81 24.75
CA LYS A 267 11.25 19.56 24.10
C LYS A 267 10.07 18.66 23.68
N GLY A 268 9.66 17.77 24.58
CA GLY A 268 8.58 16.81 24.33
C GLY A 268 8.99 15.48 23.66
N MET A 269 10.27 15.28 23.32
CA MET A 269 10.74 14.09 22.60
C MET A 269 11.40 13.07 23.53
N PHE A 270 10.65 12.07 24.02
CA PHE A 270 11.23 10.94 24.76
C PHE A 270 12.31 10.21 23.97
N ARG A 271 12.12 10.06 22.65
CA ARG A 271 13.09 9.43 21.75
C ARG A 271 14.44 10.15 21.75
N TRP A 272 14.42 11.48 21.87
CA TRP A 272 15.64 12.27 21.95
C TRP A 272 16.41 11.93 23.24
N VAL A 273 15.73 11.81 24.38
CA VAL A 273 16.34 11.39 25.66
C VAL A 273 16.98 10.01 25.56
N VAL A 274 16.29 9.04 24.95
CA VAL A 274 16.83 7.68 24.71
C VAL A 274 18.16 7.74 23.97
N CYS A 275 18.22 8.52 22.89
CA CYS A 275 19.44 8.70 22.11
C CYS A 275 20.55 9.37 22.92
N GLN A 276 20.24 10.45 23.65
CA GLN A 276 21.27 11.14 24.44
C GLN A 276 21.81 10.27 25.58
N VAL A 277 20.95 9.49 26.25
CA VAL A 277 21.40 8.54 27.28
C VAL A 277 22.33 7.48 26.68
N ASP A 278 22.01 6.95 25.50
CA ASP A 278 22.86 5.98 24.80
C ASP A 278 24.22 6.57 24.37
N MET A 279 24.26 7.85 24.00
CA MET A 279 25.51 8.54 23.68
C MET A 279 26.33 8.84 24.94
N LEU A 280 25.71 9.40 25.98
CA LEU A 280 26.37 9.79 27.22
C LEU A 280 26.98 8.58 27.96
N LYS A 281 26.33 7.40 27.92
CA LYS A 281 26.91 6.18 28.54
C LYS A 281 28.20 5.74 27.83
N ARG A 282 28.38 6.08 26.55
CA ARG A 282 29.57 5.71 25.76
C ARG A 282 30.74 6.65 26.01
N VAL A 283 30.51 7.87 26.47
CA VAL A 283 31.55 8.87 26.73
C VAL A 283 32.62 8.32 27.67
N ARG A 284 33.87 8.36 27.21
CA ARG A 284 35.07 7.97 27.96
C ARG A 284 35.64 9.22 28.63
N GLY A 285 36.08 9.11 29.88
CA GLY A 285 36.64 10.23 30.65
C GLY A 285 36.05 10.37 32.05
N ASN A 286 36.38 11.50 32.70
CA ASN A 286 35.86 11.90 34.01
C ASN A 286 34.55 12.69 33.87
N GLY A 287 34.00 13.20 34.98
CA GLY A 287 32.77 14.00 34.97
C GLY A 287 32.83 15.26 34.10
N ASP A 288 34.00 15.83 33.85
CA ASP A 288 34.14 17.03 33.01
C ASP A 288 33.92 16.73 31.53
N ALA A 289 34.33 15.53 31.07
CA ALA A 289 34.03 15.07 29.72
C ALA A 289 32.51 14.93 29.51
N ILE A 290 31.79 14.42 30.51
CA ILE A 290 30.31 14.33 30.47
C ILE A 290 29.70 15.74 30.39
N ARG A 291 30.15 16.68 31.22
CA ARG A 291 29.65 18.07 31.19
C ARG A 291 29.90 18.76 29.87
N GLU A 292 31.03 18.50 29.22
CA GLU A 292 31.30 19.06 27.89
C GLU A 292 30.36 18.48 26.84
N GLU A 293 30.02 17.19 26.92
CA GLU A 293 29.03 16.57 26.05
C GLU A 293 27.62 17.16 26.30
N LEU A 294 27.25 17.41 27.56
CA LEU A 294 25.99 18.07 27.92
C LEU A 294 25.87 19.50 27.34
N ARG A 295 26.99 20.23 27.21
CA ARG A 295 27.00 21.57 26.57
C ARG A 295 26.79 21.52 25.07
N ARG A 296 27.03 20.37 24.44
CA ARG A 296 27.00 20.20 22.98
C ARG A 296 25.80 19.38 22.52
N LEU A 297 24.76 19.21 23.35
CA LEU A 297 23.60 18.38 23.00
C LEU A 297 22.93 18.86 21.70
N PRO A 298 22.54 17.93 20.80
CA PRO A 298 21.87 18.27 19.54
C PRO A 298 20.45 18.79 19.82
N LYS A 299 19.95 19.69 18.97
CA LYS A 299 18.64 20.34 19.17
C LYS A 299 17.47 19.56 18.61
N THR A 300 17.72 18.67 17.65
CA THR A 300 16.69 17.95 16.89
C THR A 300 17.02 16.46 16.81
N LEU A 301 16.05 15.63 16.46
CA LEU A 301 16.29 14.21 16.16
C LEU A 301 17.20 14.02 14.93
N ASP A 302 17.10 14.87 13.91
CA ASP A 302 17.99 14.82 12.72
C ASP A 302 19.46 15.08 13.09
N GLU A 303 19.72 16.13 13.89
CA GLU A 303 21.06 16.41 14.42
C GLU A 303 21.55 15.26 15.33
N THR A 304 20.63 14.68 16.10
CA THR A 304 20.92 13.53 16.97
C THR A 304 21.35 12.31 16.16
N TYR A 305 20.59 11.93 15.13
CA TYR A 305 20.95 10.80 14.27
C TYR A 305 22.24 11.07 13.51
N THR A 306 22.40 12.26 12.93
CA THR A 306 23.65 12.66 12.27
C THR A 306 24.85 12.43 13.19
N ARG A 307 24.75 12.89 14.45
CA ARG A 307 25.83 12.73 15.41
C ARG A 307 26.04 11.27 15.84
N ILE A 308 24.99 10.48 16.04
CA ILE A 308 25.11 9.04 16.33
C ILE A 308 25.90 8.37 15.22
N PHE A 309 25.48 8.61 13.98
CA PHE A 309 26.11 8.05 12.80
C PHE A 309 27.59 8.47 12.65
N ASP A 310 27.90 9.75 12.84
CA ASP A 310 29.28 10.25 12.81
C ASP A 310 30.18 9.70 13.92
N GLN A 311 29.59 9.27 15.05
CA GLN A 311 30.31 8.70 16.18
C GLN A 311 30.50 7.18 16.11
N ILE A 312 29.92 6.51 15.10
CA ILE A 312 30.15 5.07 14.90
C ILE A 312 31.65 4.86 14.59
N PRO A 313 32.34 3.98 15.33
CA PRO A 313 33.73 3.65 15.04
C PRO A 313 33.93 3.19 13.61
N LYS A 314 35.05 3.55 12.99
CA LYS A 314 35.34 3.19 11.58
C LYS A 314 35.39 1.67 11.37
N GLU A 315 35.74 0.95 12.42
CA GLU A 315 35.78 -0.51 12.46
C GLU A 315 34.38 -1.12 12.42
N ASP A 316 33.39 -0.40 12.98
CA ASP A 316 32.00 -0.86 13.11
C ASP A 316 31.08 -0.37 12.00
N ALA A 317 31.47 0.70 11.29
CA ALA A 317 30.66 1.37 10.28
C ALA A 317 30.07 0.40 9.25
N MET A 318 30.90 -0.49 8.67
CA MET A 318 30.41 -1.47 7.69
C MET A 318 29.38 -2.46 8.28
N PHE A 319 29.50 -2.82 9.56
CA PHE A 319 28.52 -3.71 10.19
C PHE A 319 27.19 -2.99 10.39
N VAL A 320 27.22 -1.74 10.86
CA VAL A 320 26.01 -0.94 11.05
C VAL A 320 25.35 -0.65 9.71
N ASP A 321 26.12 -0.29 8.69
CA ASP A 321 25.60 -0.01 7.35
C ASP A 321 24.81 -1.20 6.79
N VAL A 322 25.45 -2.37 6.78
CA VAL A 322 24.84 -3.61 6.27
C VAL A 322 23.66 -4.03 7.15
N ALA A 323 23.73 -3.82 8.46
CA ALA A 323 22.66 -4.17 9.37
C ALA A 323 21.40 -3.33 9.12
N LEU A 324 21.55 -2.01 9.06
CA LEU A 324 20.44 -1.10 8.77
C LEU A 324 19.90 -1.31 7.35
N GLY A 325 20.78 -1.62 6.38
CA GLY A 325 20.38 -2.02 5.03
C GLY A 325 19.47 -3.25 5.01
N TRP A 326 19.82 -4.31 5.74
CA TRP A 326 18.97 -5.51 5.87
C TRP A 326 17.65 -5.20 6.56
N MET A 327 17.68 -4.42 7.64
CA MET A 327 16.48 -4.06 8.38
C MET A 327 15.53 -3.23 7.52
N TYR A 328 16.06 -2.24 6.79
CA TYR A 328 15.29 -1.44 5.84
C TYR A 328 14.72 -2.31 4.73
N PHE A 329 15.53 -3.22 4.16
CA PHE A 329 15.08 -4.13 3.12
C PHE A 329 13.92 -5.02 3.60
N CYS A 330 14.02 -5.62 4.79
CA CYS A 330 12.93 -6.40 5.38
C CYS A 330 11.69 -5.55 5.67
N HIS A 331 11.87 -4.34 6.20
CA HIS A 331 10.76 -3.41 6.43
C HIS A 331 10.02 -3.07 5.13
N TYR A 332 10.75 -2.70 4.07
CA TYR A 332 10.21 -2.41 2.76
C TYR A 332 9.46 -3.61 2.14
N LEU A 333 9.98 -4.83 2.32
CA LEU A 333 9.31 -6.03 1.84
C LEU A 333 7.96 -6.29 2.54
N ASN A 334 7.90 -6.06 3.84
CA ASN A 334 6.67 -6.19 4.62
C ASN A 334 5.67 -5.08 4.26
N ASP A 335 6.16 -3.85 4.20
CA ASP A 335 5.37 -2.67 3.88
C ASP A 335 4.70 -2.81 2.52
N GLY A 336 5.44 -3.22 1.49
CA GLY A 336 4.86 -3.48 0.16
C GLY A 336 4.10 -4.82 0.03
N ARG A 337 3.92 -5.58 1.11
CA ARG A 337 3.24 -6.90 1.13
C ARG A 337 3.75 -7.85 0.04
N PHE A 338 5.06 -7.80 -0.21
CA PHE A 338 5.69 -8.55 -1.28
C PHE A 338 5.78 -10.06 -0.99
N LEU A 339 5.65 -10.44 0.27
CA LEU A 339 5.61 -11.82 0.71
C LEU A 339 4.30 -12.08 1.46
N ARG A 340 3.85 -13.33 1.45
CA ARG A 340 2.58 -13.71 2.10
C ARG A 340 2.62 -13.51 3.62
N ARG A 341 3.82 -13.64 4.19
CA ARG A 341 4.10 -13.46 5.61
C ARG A 341 5.01 -12.25 5.82
N ASP A 342 4.82 -11.58 6.94
CA ASP A 342 5.78 -10.57 7.37
C ASP A 342 7.10 -11.23 7.74
N LEU A 343 8.18 -10.65 7.23
CA LEU A 343 9.54 -11.00 7.59
C LEU A 343 9.85 -10.45 8.98
N THR A 344 9.95 -11.36 9.94
CA THR A 344 10.49 -11.09 11.27
C THR A 344 11.98 -11.42 11.26
N LEU A 345 12.83 -10.44 11.56
CA LEU A 345 14.27 -10.63 11.57
C LEU A 345 14.76 -10.90 13.00
N ARG A 346 15.36 -12.07 13.25
CA ARG A 346 16.06 -12.34 14.52
C ARG A 346 17.47 -11.77 14.49
N ILE A 347 17.95 -11.24 15.61
CA ILE A 347 19.27 -10.60 15.63
C ILE A 347 20.41 -11.57 15.29
N GLU A 348 20.32 -12.84 15.65
CA GLU A 348 21.32 -13.85 15.27
C GLU A 348 21.40 -14.06 13.75
N VAL A 349 20.23 -14.06 13.09
CA VAL A 349 20.15 -14.20 11.63
C VAL A 349 20.74 -12.95 10.97
N LEU A 350 20.43 -11.77 11.51
CA LEU A 350 21.01 -10.51 11.04
C LEU A 350 22.53 -10.49 11.23
N ALA A 351 23.05 -10.89 12.39
CA ALA A 351 24.48 -10.96 12.67
C ALA A 351 25.22 -11.86 11.67
N ASN A 352 24.69 -13.06 11.41
CA ASN A 352 25.24 -13.97 10.41
C ASN A 352 25.22 -13.39 8.99
N ALA A 353 24.13 -12.72 8.62
CA ALA A 353 24.01 -12.07 7.31
C ALA A 353 25.02 -10.93 7.16
N VAL A 354 25.15 -10.08 8.18
CA VAL A 354 26.12 -8.98 8.23
C VAL A 354 27.55 -9.51 8.16
N GLN A 355 27.87 -10.53 8.96
CA GLN A 355 29.16 -11.20 8.96
C GLN A 355 29.58 -11.64 7.55
N TRP A 356 28.67 -12.29 6.83
CA TRP A 356 28.95 -12.80 5.48
C TRP A 356 29.17 -11.68 4.47
N GLU A 357 28.31 -10.68 4.45
CA GLU A 357 28.41 -9.56 3.51
C GLU A 357 29.67 -8.73 3.74
N VAL A 358 30.03 -8.46 5.00
CA VAL A 358 31.27 -7.73 5.32
C VAL A 358 32.52 -8.55 4.96
N ALA A 359 32.51 -9.86 5.21
CA ALA A 359 33.61 -10.75 4.82
C ALA A 359 33.84 -10.79 3.30
N ARG A 360 32.77 -10.64 2.52
CA ARG A 360 32.80 -10.59 1.06
C ARG A 360 33.25 -9.22 0.53
N ALA A 361 32.75 -8.14 1.11
CA ALA A 361 32.99 -6.78 0.61
C ALA A 361 34.42 -6.28 0.87
N SER A 362 35.13 -6.83 1.86
CA SER A 362 36.46 -6.35 2.25
C SER A 362 37.45 -7.49 2.48
N ALA A 363 38.68 -7.34 1.97
CA ALA A 363 39.78 -8.27 2.27
C ALA A 363 40.11 -8.33 3.78
N ARG A 364 39.82 -7.25 4.54
CA ARG A 364 39.91 -7.21 6.01
C ARG A 364 38.74 -7.94 6.70
N GLY A 365 37.58 -8.05 6.04
CA GLY A 365 36.38 -8.68 6.58
C GLY A 365 36.51 -10.19 6.81
N ARG A 366 37.45 -10.87 6.12
CA ARG A 366 37.70 -12.32 6.27
C ARG A 366 38.12 -12.74 7.69
N ASN A 367 38.64 -11.82 8.49
CA ASN A 367 39.01 -12.05 9.89
C ASN A 367 38.11 -11.29 10.89
N SER A 368 37.08 -10.60 10.39
CA SER A 368 36.16 -9.86 11.25
C SER A 368 35.10 -10.82 11.80
N ALA A 369 34.72 -10.67 13.06
CA ALA A 369 33.67 -11.46 13.70
C ALA A 369 32.57 -10.51 14.19
N CYS A 370 31.38 -10.68 13.64
CA CYS A 370 30.17 -9.93 13.94
C CYS A 370 29.18 -10.90 14.58
N ASP A 371 28.94 -10.70 15.87
CA ASP A 371 27.93 -11.44 16.62
C ASP A 371 26.77 -10.51 17.01
N SER A 372 25.72 -11.10 17.58
CA SER A 372 24.54 -10.35 18.01
C SER A 372 24.88 -9.30 19.08
N ARG A 373 25.91 -9.54 19.90
CA ARG A 373 26.35 -8.59 20.93
C ARG A 373 27.02 -7.37 20.33
N LEU A 374 27.97 -7.57 19.41
CA LEU A 374 28.64 -6.49 18.69
C LEU A 374 27.62 -5.65 17.94
N LEU A 375 26.65 -6.27 17.25
CA LEU A 375 25.60 -5.51 16.56
C LEU A 375 24.75 -4.65 17.51
N ARG A 376 24.36 -5.18 18.68
CA ARG A 376 23.63 -4.40 19.69
C ARG A 376 24.48 -3.23 20.19
N GLU A 377 25.75 -3.47 20.45
CA GLU A 377 26.67 -2.44 20.94
C GLU A 377 26.92 -1.37 19.86
N ALA A 378 27.21 -1.77 18.62
CA ALA A 378 27.51 -0.87 17.51
C ALA A 378 26.30 -0.05 17.06
N CYS A 379 25.12 -0.68 16.90
CA CYS A 379 23.91 0.02 16.49
C CYS A 379 23.28 0.83 17.63
N GLY A 380 23.48 0.42 18.89
CA GLY A 380 23.04 1.16 20.07
C GLY A 380 21.55 1.48 20.05
N CYS A 381 21.23 2.75 20.29
CA CYS A 381 19.86 3.23 20.28
C CYS A 381 19.18 3.20 18.90
N LEU A 382 19.86 2.87 17.80
CA LEU A 382 19.26 2.78 16.46
C LEU A 382 18.36 1.56 16.30
N ILE A 383 18.60 0.49 17.06
CA ILE A 383 17.83 -0.76 16.95
C ILE A 383 17.19 -1.12 18.29
N SER A 384 16.08 -1.83 18.22
CA SER A 384 15.44 -2.45 19.38
C SER A 384 15.39 -3.95 19.16
N VAL A 385 15.62 -4.71 20.23
CA VAL A 385 15.51 -6.16 20.22
C VAL A 385 14.54 -6.57 21.31
N THR A 386 13.47 -7.27 20.93
CA THR A 386 12.33 -7.55 21.82
C THR A 386 11.92 -9.01 21.76
N GLY A 387 11.27 -9.46 22.84
CA GLY A 387 10.73 -10.82 22.97
C GLY A 387 11.78 -11.90 23.21
N ASP A 388 11.31 -13.10 23.52
CA ASP A 388 12.14 -14.29 23.71
C ASP A 388 12.82 -14.74 22.41
N ASP A 389 12.21 -14.43 21.27
CA ASP A 389 12.72 -14.75 19.93
C ASP A 389 13.80 -13.77 19.42
N GLU A 390 14.15 -12.75 20.23
CA GLU A 390 15.14 -11.72 19.93
C GLU A 390 14.95 -11.05 18.56
N VAL A 391 13.71 -10.63 18.28
CA VAL A 391 13.35 -9.96 17.04
C VAL A 391 13.92 -8.55 17.04
N VAL A 392 14.68 -8.21 15.99
CA VAL A 392 15.30 -6.91 15.77
C VAL A 392 14.45 -6.04 14.85
N SER A 393 14.26 -4.78 15.25
CA SER A 393 13.55 -3.75 14.50
C SER A 393 14.24 -2.40 14.67
N PHE A 394 13.93 -1.42 13.82
CA PHE A 394 14.35 -0.05 14.09
C PHE A 394 13.76 0.38 15.43
N ALA A 395 14.56 1.00 16.29
CA ALA A 395 14.08 1.36 17.63
C ALA A 395 12.96 2.40 17.62
N HIS A 396 12.79 3.11 16.51
CA HIS A 396 11.72 4.08 16.28
C HIS A 396 11.65 4.41 14.78
N TYR A 397 10.46 4.66 14.24
CA TYR A 397 10.25 4.97 12.82
C TYR A 397 10.95 6.27 12.37
N THR A 398 11.19 7.22 13.26
CA THR A 398 11.96 8.45 12.94
C THR A 398 13.37 8.18 12.42
N ILE A 399 13.93 6.99 12.65
CA ILE A 399 15.19 6.56 12.03
C ILE A 399 15.00 6.28 10.55
N LEU A 400 13.90 5.59 10.18
CA LEU A 400 13.55 5.35 8.79
C LEU A 400 13.31 6.68 8.08
N GLU A 401 12.53 7.59 8.66
CA GLU A 401 12.32 8.94 8.10
C GLU A 401 13.65 9.68 7.86
N PHE A 402 14.58 9.59 8.81
CA PHE A 402 15.91 10.17 8.67
C PHE A 402 16.69 9.57 7.48
N LEU A 403 16.73 8.24 7.37
CA LEU A 403 17.42 7.54 6.29
C LEU A 403 16.79 7.83 4.92
N GLU A 404 15.47 7.86 4.85
CA GLU A 404 14.70 8.12 3.63
C GLU A 404 14.88 9.57 3.16
N SER A 405 14.85 10.55 4.08
CA SER A 405 15.09 11.96 3.75
C SER A 405 16.46 12.20 3.09
N ARG A 406 17.45 11.35 3.42
CA ARG A 406 18.81 11.36 2.86
C ARG A 406 18.97 10.44 1.65
N SER A 407 17.88 10.00 1.04
CA SER A 407 17.91 9.28 -0.23
C SER A 407 17.93 10.24 -1.43
N ALA A 408 17.69 11.54 -1.21
CA ALA A 408 17.69 12.53 -2.27
C ALA A 408 19.09 12.72 -2.91
N PRO A 409 19.19 12.97 -4.24
CA PRO A 409 20.48 13.13 -4.93
C PRO A 409 21.39 14.22 -4.35
N ASP A 410 20.79 15.30 -3.84
CA ASP A 410 21.49 16.47 -3.30
C ASP A 410 21.84 16.34 -1.81
N SER A 411 21.48 15.23 -1.16
CA SER A 411 21.83 14.97 0.23
C SER A 411 23.32 14.61 0.36
N PRO A 412 23.97 14.94 1.50
CA PRO A 412 25.35 14.52 1.76
C PRO A 412 25.54 13.02 1.59
N GLU A 413 26.67 12.58 1.03
CA GLU A 413 26.94 11.15 0.75
C GLU A 413 26.93 10.26 2.01
N SER A 414 27.08 10.85 3.21
CA SER A 414 27.10 10.11 4.46
C SER A 414 25.73 9.54 4.82
N TRP A 415 25.68 8.21 4.96
CA TRP A 415 24.50 7.45 5.43
C TRP A 415 23.26 7.55 4.52
N ARG A 416 23.46 7.75 3.22
CA ARG A 416 22.40 7.66 2.21
C ARG A 416 21.90 6.22 2.11
N LEU A 417 20.58 6.04 2.04
CA LEU A 417 19.96 4.74 1.93
C LEU A 417 20.46 3.93 0.71
N ASP A 418 20.69 4.59 -0.42
CA ASP A 418 21.27 3.98 -1.63
C ASP A 418 22.64 3.31 -1.38
N ASN A 419 23.41 3.85 -0.41
CA ASN A 419 24.70 3.32 0.00
C ASN A 419 24.56 2.24 1.08
N LEU A 420 23.48 2.29 1.86
CA LEU A 420 23.19 1.33 2.94
C LEU A 420 22.60 0.02 2.45
N VAL A 421 21.97 -0.02 1.27
CA VAL A 421 21.40 -1.25 0.70
C VAL A 421 22.43 -1.90 -0.23
N PRO A 422 23.33 -2.78 0.27
CA PRO A 422 24.27 -3.46 -0.60
C PRO A 422 23.52 -4.36 -1.60
N LYS A 423 24.20 -4.71 -2.69
CA LYS A 423 23.78 -5.87 -3.50
C LYS A 423 23.97 -7.12 -2.63
N PHE A 424 22.91 -7.49 -1.90
CA PHE A 424 22.86 -8.69 -1.08
C PHE A 424 23.17 -9.91 -1.95
N GLU A 425 24.01 -10.80 -1.42
CA GLU A 425 24.36 -12.03 -2.08
C GLU A 425 23.22 -13.05 -1.98
N GLU A 426 23.13 -13.95 -2.96
CA GLU A 426 22.03 -14.89 -3.11
C GLU A 426 21.87 -15.83 -1.91
N SER A 427 22.97 -16.34 -1.35
CA SER A 427 22.92 -17.20 -0.17
C SER A 427 22.46 -16.45 1.08
N THR A 428 22.85 -15.17 1.24
CA THR A 428 22.36 -14.33 2.34
C THR A 428 20.87 -14.02 2.20
N LEU A 429 20.42 -13.67 0.98
CA LEU A 429 19.00 -13.47 0.68
C LEU A 429 18.18 -14.73 0.99
N GLN A 430 18.69 -15.91 0.62
CA GLN A 430 18.04 -17.16 0.93
C GLN A 430 17.95 -17.41 2.44
N ALA A 431 19.01 -17.12 3.20
CA ALA A 431 19.04 -17.34 4.64
C ALA A 431 18.10 -16.40 5.41
N VAL A 432 18.04 -15.13 5.01
CA VAL A 432 17.27 -14.08 5.69
C VAL A 432 15.79 -14.11 5.27
N VAL A 433 15.51 -14.16 3.97
CA VAL A 433 14.14 -14.01 3.45
C VAL A 433 13.38 -15.33 3.53
N GLN A 434 14.05 -16.46 3.26
CA GLN A 434 13.42 -17.78 3.21
C GLN A 434 12.15 -17.81 2.35
N VAL A 435 12.28 -17.38 1.08
CA VAL A 435 11.18 -17.37 0.10
C VAL A 435 10.65 -18.79 -0.12
N THR A 436 9.34 -18.98 0.01
CA THR A 436 8.66 -20.28 -0.16
C THR A 436 8.19 -20.48 -1.60
N GLU A 437 7.79 -21.72 -1.95
CA GLU A 437 7.19 -22.00 -3.27
C GLU A 437 5.85 -21.28 -3.48
N GLU A 438 5.12 -21.01 -2.39
CA GLU A 438 3.85 -20.29 -2.43
C GLU A 438 4.05 -18.81 -2.75
N ASP A 439 5.05 -18.16 -2.16
CA ASP A 439 5.40 -16.75 -2.43
C ASP A 439 5.74 -16.54 -3.92
N VAL A 440 6.38 -17.53 -4.53
CA VAL A 440 6.76 -17.53 -5.95
C VAL A 440 5.57 -17.66 -6.90
N ARG A 441 4.50 -18.36 -6.49
CA ARG A 441 3.39 -18.75 -7.36
C ARG A 441 2.44 -17.61 -7.71
N GLU A 442 2.28 -16.63 -6.83
CA GLU A 442 1.39 -15.47 -7.06
C GLU A 442 2.05 -14.37 -7.91
N GLY A 443 3.37 -14.43 -8.08
CA GLY A 443 4.14 -13.53 -8.93
C GLY A 443 4.48 -12.21 -8.22
N PHE A 444 5.67 -11.70 -8.48
CA PHE A 444 6.11 -10.38 -8.01
C PHE A 444 5.65 -9.32 -9.03
N GLU A 445 5.14 -8.18 -8.57
CA GLU A 445 4.70 -7.10 -9.49
C GLU A 445 5.85 -6.61 -10.40
N GLU A 446 5.57 -6.30 -11.67
CA GLU A 446 6.56 -5.78 -12.63
C GLU A 446 7.20 -4.45 -12.20
N THR A 447 6.50 -3.66 -11.38
CA THR A 447 6.98 -2.42 -10.75
C THR A 447 8.24 -2.64 -9.90
N PHE A 448 8.41 -3.86 -9.37
CA PHE A 448 9.52 -4.29 -8.54
C PHE A 448 10.87 -4.34 -9.29
N ILE A 449 10.85 -4.63 -10.60
CA ILE A 449 12.06 -4.78 -11.42
C ILE A 449 12.74 -3.42 -11.70
N ARG A 450 11.96 -2.32 -11.66
CA ARG A 450 12.41 -0.99 -12.10
C ARG A 450 12.89 -0.06 -10.97
N LYS A 451 12.54 -0.34 -9.71
CA LYS A 451 13.00 0.48 -8.56
C LYS A 451 14.33 -0.05 -8.01
N SER A 452 15.42 0.71 -8.23
CA SER A 452 16.66 0.59 -7.43
C SER A 452 16.31 0.90 -5.97
N PRO A 453 16.80 0.14 -4.96
CA PRO A 453 17.94 -0.80 -4.97
C PRO A 453 17.65 -2.30 -5.19
N PHE A 454 16.41 -2.70 -5.47
CA PHE A 454 15.97 -4.10 -5.29
C PHE A 454 16.11 -5.05 -6.48
N ARG A 455 16.79 -4.61 -7.55
CA ARG A 455 16.99 -5.41 -8.78
C ARG A 455 17.62 -6.79 -8.51
N THR A 456 18.53 -6.88 -7.54
CA THR A 456 19.16 -8.16 -7.15
C THR A 456 18.16 -9.12 -6.51
N PHE A 457 17.26 -8.62 -5.65
CA PHE A 457 16.18 -9.45 -5.08
C PHE A 457 15.15 -9.87 -6.15
N ALA A 458 14.85 -8.99 -7.11
CA ALA A 458 14.01 -9.35 -8.27
C ALA A 458 14.62 -10.49 -9.08
N MET A 459 15.92 -10.40 -9.38
CA MET A 459 16.64 -11.46 -10.08
C MET A 459 16.71 -12.76 -9.27
N PHE A 460 16.91 -12.69 -7.96
CA PHE A 460 16.87 -13.85 -7.05
C PHE A 460 15.51 -14.54 -7.06
N CYS A 461 14.43 -13.75 -6.92
CA CYS A 461 13.08 -14.27 -6.97
C CYS A 461 12.79 -14.93 -8.33
N ILE A 462 13.19 -14.30 -9.43
CA ILE A 462 13.06 -14.87 -10.78
C ILE A 462 13.88 -16.16 -10.92
N SER A 463 15.11 -16.23 -10.41
CA SER A 463 15.95 -17.44 -10.46
C SER A 463 15.30 -18.60 -9.69
N LYS A 464 14.74 -18.32 -8.51
CA LYS A 464 13.99 -19.27 -7.68
C LYS A 464 12.71 -19.72 -8.36
N SER A 465 11.95 -18.80 -8.96
CA SER A 465 10.76 -19.12 -9.75
C SER A 465 11.10 -20.06 -10.92
N ILE A 466 12.17 -19.78 -11.65
CA ILE A 466 12.64 -20.64 -12.75
C ILE A 466 13.08 -22.01 -12.24
N ALA A 467 13.84 -22.07 -11.15
CA ALA A 467 14.31 -23.31 -10.55
C ALA A 467 13.18 -24.18 -9.98
N LEU A 468 12.15 -23.54 -9.40
CA LEU A 468 10.96 -24.22 -8.89
C LEU A 468 10.06 -24.73 -10.01
N VAL A 469 9.85 -23.95 -11.07
CA VAL A 469 9.14 -24.39 -12.28
C VAL A 469 9.89 -25.54 -12.96
N ALA A 470 11.22 -25.51 -13.00
CA ALA A 470 12.03 -26.59 -13.53
C ALA A 470 11.95 -27.88 -12.69
N ARG A 471 11.77 -27.77 -11.37
CA ARG A 471 11.56 -28.91 -10.45
C ARG A 471 10.14 -29.46 -10.46
N ALA A 472 9.13 -28.61 -10.67
CA ALA A 472 7.72 -28.97 -10.61
C ALA A 472 7.18 -29.62 -11.90
N GLY A 473 7.97 -29.69 -12.98
CA GLY A 473 7.62 -30.47 -14.18
C GLY A 473 6.34 -30.05 -14.92
N HIS A 474 5.74 -28.90 -14.58
CA HIS A 474 4.51 -28.41 -15.21
C HIS A 474 4.81 -27.27 -16.19
N LYS A 475 4.50 -27.51 -17.47
CA LYS A 475 4.49 -26.52 -18.56
C LYS A 475 3.61 -25.34 -18.19
N LEU A 476 4.21 -24.18 -17.89
CA LEU A 476 3.56 -22.89 -18.10
C LEU A 476 3.60 -22.56 -19.60
N SER A 477 2.44 -22.23 -20.16
CA SER A 477 2.31 -21.76 -21.54
C SER A 477 3.11 -20.48 -21.78
N PRO A 478 3.79 -20.32 -22.92
CA PRO A 478 4.68 -19.18 -23.19
C PRO A 478 3.87 -17.92 -23.53
N GLN A 479 3.27 -17.29 -22.53
CA GLN A 479 2.73 -15.93 -22.63
C GLN A 479 2.87 -15.24 -21.27
N LYS A 480 4.11 -14.85 -20.93
CA LYS A 480 4.51 -13.81 -19.95
C LYS A 480 6.04 -13.81 -19.78
N MET A 481 6.75 -13.68 -20.90
CA MET A 481 8.13 -13.21 -20.91
C MET A 481 8.21 -12.22 -22.07
N ALA A 482 7.99 -10.93 -21.77
CA ALA A 482 8.48 -9.89 -22.66
C ALA A 482 9.98 -9.71 -22.37
N PRO A 483 10.85 -9.62 -23.38
CA PRO A 483 12.29 -9.47 -23.16
C PRO A 483 12.64 -8.05 -22.69
N ILE A 484 13.46 -8.03 -21.63
CA ILE A 484 14.38 -7.01 -21.06
C ILE A 484 14.26 -5.57 -21.56
#